data_AF-A0A8K9Y2U9-F1
#
_entry.id   AF-A0A8K9Y2U9-F1
#
_cell.length_a   1.000
_cell.length_b   1.000
_cell.length_c   1.000
_cell.angle_alpha   90.00
_cell.angle_beta   90.00
_cell.angle_gamma   90.00
#
_symmetry.space_group_name_H-M   'P 1'
#
loop_
_entity.id
_entity.type
_entity.pdbx_description
1 polymer ?
#
loop_
_entity_poly.entity_id
_entity_poly.type
_entity_poly.pdbx_seq_one_letter_code
_entity_poly.pdbx_strand_id
1 'polypeptide(L)'
;CLFWWDVVVPSPGGKLVNRPMRDSLAVLYILYMTCLLRNMPDPVTARESIWLPFMQEELECDEETVIIGHSSGAVAAMRYAETHKVFGLILVGAYTYDLGDERESAGHWEWEQMRRNVGHIVQFGSKDDPFLPWEETQFPELIDTVRKLRAAA
;
A
#
# COMPACT_ATOMS: atom_id res chain seq x y z
N CYS A 1 -4.62 -4.87 17.38
CA CYS A 1 -3.29 -4.80 16.74
C CYS A 1 -3.00 -6.11 16.03
N LEU A 2 -3.32 -6.21 14.74
CA LEU A 2 -2.94 -7.34 13.88
C LEU A 2 -1.84 -6.85 12.93
N PHE A 3 -0.79 -7.66 12.79
CA PHE A 3 0.48 -7.32 12.15
C PHE A 3 0.34 -7.17 10.63
N TRP A 4 0.95 -6.13 10.05
CA TRP A 4 0.92 -5.78 8.61
C TRP A 4 2.19 -6.25 7.89
N TRP A 5 2.02 -6.86 6.71
CA TRP A 5 3.09 -7.15 5.75
C TRP A 5 2.83 -6.28 4.51
N ASP A 6 3.66 -5.28 4.26
CA ASP A 6 3.53 -4.38 3.10
C ASP A 6 4.56 -4.77 2.03
N VAL A 7 4.07 -5.08 0.83
CA VAL A 7 4.91 -5.53 -0.28
C VAL A 7 5.16 -4.35 -1.22
N VAL A 8 6.41 -3.95 -1.37
CA VAL A 8 6.81 -2.94 -2.37
C VAL A 8 7.49 -3.68 -3.52
N VAL A 9 7.02 -3.48 -4.75
CA VAL A 9 7.55 -4.16 -5.94
C VAL A 9 8.24 -3.14 -6.84
N PRO A 10 9.56 -2.93 -6.71
CA PRO A 10 10.30 -2.10 -7.65
C PRO A 10 10.50 -2.80 -9.02
N SER A 11 10.37 -2.02 -10.10
CA SER A 11 10.73 -2.38 -11.48
C SER A 11 12.27 -2.36 -11.65
N PRO A 12 12.88 -2.98 -12.69
CA PRO A 12 14.28 -3.38 -12.62
C PRO A 12 15.27 -2.22 -12.88
N GLY A 13 15.95 -1.80 -11.80
CA GLY A 13 17.22 -1.05 -11.80
C GLY A 13 18.09 -1.27 -10.54
N GLY A 14 17.58 -1.94 -9.50
CA GLY A 14 18.22 -2.08 -8.19
C GLY A 14 19.18 -3.27 -8.07
N LYS A 15 20.36 -3.03 -7.46
CA LYS A 15 21.40 -4.04 -7.22
C LYS A 15 20.93 -5.10 -6.21
N LEU A 16 21.15 -6.37 -6.55
CA LEU A 16 20.86 -7.53 -5.72
C LEU A 16 21.56 -7.48 -4.36
N VAL A 17 20.80 -7.48 -3.26
CA VAL A 17 21.29 -7.86 -1.92
C VAL A 17 20.65 -9.20 -1.56
N ASN A 18 21.50 -10.22 -1.48
CA ASN A 18 21.13 -11.62 -1.34
C ASN A 18 20.75 -11.95 0.12
N ARG A 19 19.51 -12.40 0.40
CA ARG A 19 19.15 -13.10 1.65
C ARG A 19 18.17 -14.24 1.38
N PRO A 20 18.32 -15.40 2.04
CA PRO A 20 17.46 -16.56 1.78
C PRO A 20 16.13 -16.44 2.54
N MET A 21 15.02 -16.43 1.80
CA MET A 21 13.67 -16.67 2.35
C MET A 21 13.39 -18.17 2.31
N ARG A 22 13.03 -18.75 3.46
CA ARG A 22 12.56 -20.14 3.57
C ARG A 22 11.04 -20.16 3.45
N ASP A 23 10.60 -21.16 2.70
CA ASP A 23 9.25 -21.75 2.65
C ASP A 23 8.26 -21.19 1.59
N SER A 24 8.48 -21.71 0.38
CA SER A 24 7.49 -22.36 -0.50
C SER A 24 6.46 -21.52 -1.26
N LEU A 25 6.74 -21.38 -2.57
CA LEU A 25 5.80 -21.58 -3.69
C LEU A 25 4.63 -20.59 -3.83
N ALA A 26 4.94 -19.37 -4.29
CA ALA A 26 4.02 -18.58 -5.11
C ALA A 26 4.74 -17.97 -6.32
N VAL A 27 4.82 -18.78 -7.38
CA VAL A 27 4.79 -18.38 -8.79
C VAL A 27 6.07 -17.75 -9.40
N LEU A 28 7.13 -18.56 -9.46
CA LEU A 28 7.87 -18.92 -10.68
C LEU A 28 7.83 -17.95 -11.90
N TYR A 29 8.28 -16.70 -11.82
CA TYR A 29 8.44 -15.73 -12.93
C TYR A 29 7.35 -14.67 -13.12
N ILE A 30 7.38 -13.61 -12.30
CA ILE A 30 7.17 -12.25 -12.81
C ILE A 30 8.54 -11.80 -13.35
N LEU A 31 8.85 -12.15 -14.61
CA LEU A 31 10.22 -12.28 -15.18
C LEU A 31 11.22 -11.12 -15.02
N TYR A 32 10.78 -9.93 -14.61
CA TYR A 32 11.64 -8.74 -14.49
C TYR A 32 11.29 -7.81 -13.31
N MET A 33 10.47 -8.26 -12.35
CA MET A 33 10.10 -7.42 -11.19
C MET A 33 10.81 -7.90 -9.93
N THR A 34 11.33 -6.96 -9.15
CA THR A 34 11.88 -7.23 -7.82
C THR A 34 10.79 -6.99 -6.79
N CYS A 35 10.73 -7.84 -5.76
CA CYS A 35 9.78 -7.69 -4.66
C CYS A 35 10.56 -7.45 -3.37
N LEU A 36 10.30 -6.32 -2.71
CA LEU A 36 10.85 -5.94 -1.42
C LEU A 36 9.76 -6.05 -0.35
N LEU A 37 10.05 -6.83 0.69
CA LEU A 37 9.21 -6.95 1.87
C LEU A 37 10.09 -6.69 3.09
N ARG A 38 9.88 -5.56 3.77
CA ARG A 38 10.59 -5.17 5.00
C ARG A 38 9.59 -4.82 6.07
N ASN A 39 10.00 -5.00 7.32
CA ASN A 39 9.22 -4.50 8.45
C ASN A 39 9.27 -2.98 8.46
N MET A 40 8.11 -2.33 8.56
CA MET A 40 8.02 -0.89 8.72
C MET A 40 8.56 -0.48 10.10
N PRO A 41 9.29 0.63 10.20
CA PRO A 41 9.64 1.24 11.49
C PRO A 41 8.36 1.69 12.20
N ASP A 42 8.36 1.75 13.54
CA ASP A 42 7.17 2.17 14.31
C ASP A 42 5.87 1.39 13.96
N PRO A 43 5.88 0.04 13.97
CA PRO A 43 4.79 -0.77 13.43
C PRO A 43 3.48 -0.72 14.24
N VAL A 44 3.50 -0.06 15.40
CA VAL A 44 2.33 0.07 16.28
C VAL A 44 1.57 1.36 16.00
N THR A 45 2.29 2.48 15.84
CA THR A 45 1.68 3.80 15.66
C THR A 45 1.60 4.22 14.20
N ALA A 46 2.33 3.53 13.32
CA ALA A 46 2.33 3.78 11.88
C ALA A 46 2.53 5.25 11.46
N ARG A 47 3.36 6.01 12.21
CA ARG A 47 3.48 7.46 12.00
C ARG A 47 3.94 7.78 10.58
N GLU A 48 3.17 8.63 9.90
CA GLU A 48 3.46 9.13 8.56
C GLU A 48 4.89 9.70 8.46
N SER A 49 5.29 10.52 9.45
CA SER A 49 6.62 11.14 9.54
C SER A 49 7.79 10.15 9.67
N ILE A 50 7.49 8.86 9.85
CA ILE A 50 8.47 7.77 9.93
C ILE A 50 8.31 6.83 8.73
N TRP A 51 7.08 6.51 8.34
CA TRP A 51 6.79 5.56 7.26
C TRP A 51 7.11 6.12 5.88
N LEU A 52 6.72 7.36 5.58
CA LEU A 52 6.94 7.95 4.25
C LEU A 52 8.43 8.15 3.95
N PRO A 53 9.26 8.68 4.88
CA PRO A 53 10.70 8.71 4.68
C PRO A 53 11.30 7.31 4.50
N PHE A 54 10.83 6.30 5.25
CA PHE A 54 11.30 4.93 5.07
C PHE A 54 10.94 4.36 3.69
N MET A 55 9.72 4.61 3.20
CA MET A 55 9.32 4.23 1.85
C MET A 55 10.21 4.87 0.79
N GLN A 56 10.56 6.15 0.95
CA GLN A 56 11.40 6.87 0.01
C GLN A 56 12.87 6.45 0.08
N GLU A 57 13.46 6.40 1.28
CA GLU A 57 14.91 6.29 1.48
C GLU A 57 15.37 4.82 1.56
N GLU A 58 14.54 3.94 2.11
CA GLU A 58 14.93 2.56 2.44
C GLU A 58 14.24 1.50 1.58
N LEU A 59 13.05 1.80 1.05
CA LEU A 59 12.35 0.99 0.05
C LEU A 59 12.55 1.52 -1.37
N GLU A 60 13.12 2.73 -1.51
CA GLU A 60 13.42 3.38 -2.77
C GLU A 60 12.19 3.46 -3.70
N CYS A 61 11.00 3.73 -3.13
CA CYS A 61 9.78 3.90 -3.91
C CYS A 61 9.90 5.07 -4.89
N ASP A 62 9.62 4.81 -6.16
CA ASP A 62 9.73 5.78 -7.25
C ASP A 62 8.65 5.59 -8.32
N GLU A 63 8.76 6.32 -9.43
CA GLU A 63 7.80 6.31 -10.54
C GLU A 63 7.72 4.96 -11.29
N GLU A 64 8.66 4.04 -11.07
CA GLU A 64 8.64 2.69 -11.62
C GLU A 64 8.16 1.65 -10.59
N THR A 65 7.77 2.07 -9.38
CA THR A 65 7.41 1.17 -8.28
C THR A 65 5.91 0.92 -8.19
N VAL A 66 5.53 -0.34 -7.99
CA VAL A 66 4.17 -0.72 -7.56
C VAL A 66 4.16 -0.89 -6.04
N ILE A 67 3.34 -0.11 -5.35
CA ILE A 67 3.19 -0.21 -3.90
C ILE A 67 1.94 -1.03 -3.58
N ILE A 68 2.11 -2.12 -2.83
CA ILE A 68 1.02 -2.95 -2.30
C ILE A 68 0.91 -2.67 -0.80
N GLY A 69 -0.08 -1.84 -0.45
CA GLY A 69 -0.35 -1.47 0.93
C GLY A 69 -1.53 -2.25 1.50
N HIS A 70 -1.38 -2.77 2.72
CA HIS A 70 -2.47 -3.41 3.45
C HIS A 70 -2.87 -2.53 4.65
N SER A 71 -4.14 -2.14 4.73
CA SER A 71 -4.74 -1.21 5.71
C SER A 71 -3.89 0.01 6.02
N SER A 72 -3.16 0.06 7.14
CA SER A 72 -2.33 1.22 7.48
C SER A 72 -1.21 1.44 6.46
N GLY A 73 -0.70 0.37 5.85
CA GLY A 73 0.20 0.47 4.70
C GLY A 73 -0.50 0.96 3.43
N ALA A 74 -1.79 0.68 3.26
CA ALA A 74 -2.59 1.24 2.16
C ALA A 74 -2.82 2.75 2.34
N VAL A 75 -3.06 3.19 3.58
CA VAL A 75 -3.13 4.61 3.97
C VAL A 75 -1.79 5.31 3.74
N ALA A 76 -0.68 4.69 4.16
CA ALA A 76 0.66 5.22 3.92
C ALA A 76 0.97 5.31 2.41
N ALA A 77 0.58 4.32 1.61
CA ALA A 77 0.72 4.35 0.16
C ALA A 77 -0.08 5.49 -0.49
N MET A 78 -1.31 5.74 -0.02
CA MET A 78 -2.12 6.87 -0.46
C MET A 78 -1.46 8.20 -0.10
N ARG A 79 -1.03 8.38 1.16
CA ARG A 79 -0.32 9.59 1.62
C ARG A 79 0.97 9.84 0.84
N TYR A 80 1.75 8.79 0.59
CA TYR A 80 2.95 8.87 -0.23
C TYR A 80 2.66 9.41 -1.64
N ALA A 81 1.60 8.90 -2.26
CA ALA A 81 1.16 9.28 -3.60
C ALA A 81 0.62 10.72 -3.71
N GLU A 82 0.26 11.40 -2.61
CA GLU A 82 -0.12 12.82 -2.65
C GLU A 82 1.04 13.71 -3.11
N THR A 83 2.28 13.29 -2.84
CA THR A 83 3.49 14.09 -3.08
C THR A 83 4.52 13.43 -3.98
N HIS A 84 4.45 12.10 -4.17
CA HIS A 84 5.42 11.31 -4.94
C HIS A 84 4.74 10.55 -6.06
N LYS A 85 5.43 10.45 -7.21
CA LYS A 85 4.97 9.63 -8.33
C LYS A 85 5.30 8.16 -8.10
N VAL A 86 4.35 7.30 -8.45
CA VAL A 86 4.52 5.84 -8.40
C VAL A 86 3.84 5.20 -9.60
N PHE A 87 4.35 4.04 -10.04
CA PHE A 87 3.78 3.34 -11.18
C PHE A 87 2.34 2.91 -10.90
N GLY A 88 2.10 2.34 -9.71
CA GLY A 88 0.76 1.93 -9.32
C GLY A 88 0.59 1.63 -7.85
N LEU A 89 -0.66 1.66 -7.41
CA LEU A 89 -1.10 1.32 -6.06
C LEU A 89 -2.02 0.11 -6.08
N ILE A 90 -1.73 -0.86 -5.21
CA ILE A 90 -2.64 -1.94 -4.86
C ILE A 90 -3.01 -1.76 -3.40
N LEU A 91 -4.26 -1.33 -3.17
CA LEU A 91 -4.77 -0.95 -1.86
C LEU A 91 -5.66 -2.07 -1.32
N VAL A 92 -5.23 -2.75 -0.27
CA VAL A 92 -5.97 -3.85 0.37
C VAL A 92 -6.48 -3.38 1.73
N GLY A 93 -7.79 -3.24 1.90
CA GLY A 93 -8.38 -2.79 3.16
C GLY A 93 -8.04 -1.33 3.49
N ALA A 94 -7.91 -0.46 2.48
CA ALA A 94 -7.66 0.95 2.70
C ALA A 94 -8.88 1.66 3.34
N TYR A 95 -8.60 2.70 4.12
CA TYR A 95 -9.58 3.50 4.86
C TYR A 95 -9.16 4.99 4.82
N THR A 96 -10.09 5.90 5.09
CA THR A 96 -9.87 7.36 4.96
C THR A 96 -10.17 8.18 6.20
N TYR A 97 -10.66 7.50 7.23
CA TYR A 97 -11.05 8.07 8.50
C TYR A 97 -10.12 7.57 9.59
N ASP A 98 -10.11 8.26 10.71
CA ASP A 98 -9.11 8.11 11.76
C ASP A 98 -9.30 6.86 12.65
N LEU A 99 -10.25 5.96 12.31
CA LEU A 99 -10.63 4.77 13.11
C LEU A 99 -10.86 5.08 14.61
N GLY A 100 -11.12 6.36 14.96
CA GLY A 100 -11.21 6.83 16.35
C GLY A 100 -9.89 7.16 17.05
N ASP A 101 -8.77 7.24 16.32
CA ASP A 101 -7.47 7.75 16.79
C ASP A 101 -7.16 9.09 16.13
N GLU A 102 -7.30 10.20 16.86
CA GLU A 102 -7.05 11.58 16.37
C GLU A 102 -5.66 11.80 15.74
N ARG A 103 -4.74 10.82 15.83
CA ARG A 103 -3.40 10.81 15.25
C ARG A 103 -3.32 10.21 13.85
N GLU A 104 -4.32 9.42 13.44
CA GLU A 104 -4.51 8.94 12.07
C GLU A 104 -5.29 10.03 11.32
N SER A 105 -4.89 10.35 10.09
CA SER A 105 -5.25 11.62 9.47
C SER A 105 -6.76 11.94 9.41
N ALA A 106 -7.14 13.08 9.98
CA ALA A 106 -8.46 13.68 9.89
C ALA A 106 -8.77 14.17 8.46
N GLY A 107 -9.25 13.26 7.61
CA GLY A 107 -10.24 13.53 6.55
C GLY A 107 -9.89 14.41 5.35
N HIS A 108 -8.74 15.09 5.30
CA HIS A 108 -8.32 15.84 4.10
C HIS A 108 -7.36 15.02 3.24
N TRP A 109 -7.77 14.75 2.00
CA TRP A 109 -7.08 13.90 1.04
C TRP A 109 -6.93 14.64 -0.29
N GLU A 110 -5.72 14.65 -0.82
CA GLU A 110 -5.37 15.33 -2.08
C GLU A 110 -5.66 14.42 -3.27
N TRP A 111 -6.92 14.03 -3.46
CA TRP A 111 -7.37 13.06 -4.48
C TRP A 111 -6.92 13.37 -5.90
N GLU A 112 -6.93 14.66 -6.27
CA GLU A 112 -6.46 15.12 -7.58
C GLU A 112 -4.94 14.94 -7.74
N GLN A 113 -4.18 15.16 -6.67
CA GLN A 113 -2.72 14.99 -6.69
C GLN A 113 -2.37 13.51 -6.78
N MET A 114 -3.02 12.65 -6.00
CA MET A 114 -2.84 11.20 -6.10
C MET A 114 -3.12 10.69 -7.51
N ARG A 115 -4.24 11.09 -8.13
CA ARG A 115 -4.55 10.67 -9.52
C ARG A 115 -3.54 11.17 -10.56
N ARG A 116 -2.90 12.31 -10.33
CA ARG A 116 -1.83 12.82 -11.22
C ARG A 116 -0.51 12.07 -11.03
N ASN A 117 -0.26 11.58 -9.82
CA ASN A 117 0.99 10.97 -9.44
C ASN A 117 1.02 9.45 -9.66
N VAL A 118 -0.14 8.80 -9.74
CA VAL A 118 -0.26 7.35 -9.86
C VAL A 118 -0.79 6.95 -11.24
N GLY A 119 -0.09 6.04 -11.92
CA GLY A 119 -0.53 5.52 -13.23
C GLY A 119 -1.70 4.54 -13.14
N HIS A 120 -1.71 3.67 -12.14
CA HIS A 120 -2.73 2.64 -11.96
C HIS A 120 -3.13 2.47 -10.48
N ILE A 121 -4.43 2.49 -10.19
CA ILE A 121 -4.94 2.26 -8.83
C ILE A 121 -5.91 1.08 -8.84
N VAL A 122 -5.63 0.07 -8.01
CA VAL A 122 -6.50 -1.07 -7.78
C VAL A 122 -6.82 -1.14 -6.29
N GLN A 123 -8.11 -1.23 -5.97
CA GLN A 123 -8.57 -1.34 -4.60
C GLN A 123 -9.31 -2.66 -4.36
N PHE A 124 -8.98 -3.27 -3.22
CA PHE A 124 -9.59 -4.47 -2.69
C PHE A 124 -10.14 -4.18 -1.29
N GLY A 125 -11.39 -4.59 -1.07
CA GLY A 125 -12.03 -4.58 0.24
C GLY A 125 -12.81 -5.87 0.46
N SER A 126 -13.16 -6.15 1.72
CA SER A 126 -13.99 -7.28 2.13
C SER A 126 -15.33 -6.76 2.69
N LYS A 127 -16.42 -7.46 2.37
CA LYS A 127 -17.74 -7.15 2.93
C LYS A 127 -17.92 -7.61 4.36
N ASP A 128 -17.13 -8.60 4.75
CA ASP A 128 -17.17 -9.24 6.05
C ASP A 128 -15.95 -8.84 6.89
N ASP A 129 -15.31 -7.70 6.58
CA ASP A 129 -14.21 -7.16 7.38
C ASP A 129 -14.75 -6.72 8.75
N PRO A 130 -14.22 -7.26 9.87
CA PRO A 130 -14.71 -6.93 11.20
C PRO A 130 -14.19 -5.58 11.71
N PHE A 131 -13.27 -4.94 10.98
CA PHE A 131 -12.63 -3.67 11.35
C PHE A 131 -13.09 -2.50 10.49
N LEU A 132 -13.32 -2.74 9.19
CA LEU A 132 -13.62 -1.70 8.22
C LEU A 132 -15.00 -1.91 7.58
N PRO A 133 -15.97 -1.01 7.80
CA PRO A 133 -17.25 -1.07 7.12
C PRO A 133 -17.09 -1.02 5.59
N TRP A 134 -17.79 -1.90 4.88
CA TRP A 134 -17.68 -2.02 3.42
C TRP A 134 -17.91 -0.69 2.70
N GLU A 135 -18.85 0.12 3.18
CA GLU A 135 -19.22 1.41 2.62
C GLU A 135 -18.08 2.44 2.73
N GLU A 136 -17.24 2.32 3.76
CA GLU A 136 -16.14 3.25 4.05
C GLU A 136 -14.82 2.82 3.36
N THR A 137 -14.82 1.63 2.75
CA THR A 137 -13.69 1.09 1.96
C THR A 137 -13.89 1.29 0.46
N GLN A 138 -14.69 2.28 0.03
CA GLN A 138 -14.90 2.63 -1.38
C GLN A 138 -14.50 4.08 -1.63
N PHE A 139 -13.50 4.29 -2.50
CA PHE A 139 -12.99 5.64 -2.84
C PHE A 139 -13.26 5.96 -4.31
N PRO A 140 -14.51 6.26 -4.69
CA PRO A 140 -14.84 6.55 -6.09
C PRO A 140 -13.99 7.68 -6.70
N GLU A 141 -13.42 8.56 -5.88
CA GLU A 141 -12.52 9.65 -6.27
C GLU A 141 -11.15 9.17 -6.80
N LEU A 142 -10.68 7.99 -6.42
CA LEU A 142 -9.36 7.45 -6.79
C LEU A 142 -9.41 6.41 -7.92
N ILE A 143 -10.59 5.96 -8.33
CA ILE A 143 -10.70 4.63 -8.92
C ILE A 143 -10.99 4.64 -10.42
N ASP A 144 -10.11 3.98 -11.17
CA ASP A 144 -10.38 3.46 -12.52
C ASP A 144 -11.15 2.12 -12.49
N THR A 145 -10.95 1.27 -11.46
CA THR A 145 -11.71 0.00 -11.25
C THR A 145 -11.73 -0.49 -9.78
N VAL A 146 -12.91 -0.75 -9.20
CA VAL A 146 -13.07 -1.47 -7.90
C VAL A 146 -13.21 -2.97 -8.16
N ARG A 147 -12.42 -3.82 -7.50
CA ARG A 147 -12.62 -5.28 -7.55
C ARG A 147 -13.01 -5.85 -6.19
N LYS A 148 -14.06 -6.68 -6.18
CA LYS A 148 -14.51 -7.40 -4.99
C LYS A 148 -13.64 -8.65 -4.80
N LEU A 149 -13.05 -8.81 -3.62
CA LEU A 149 -12.51 -10.11 -3.22
C LEU A 149 -13.66 -10.95 -2.65
N ARG A 150 -13.76 -12.20 -3.12
CA ARG A 150 -14.47 -13.25 -2.38
C ARG A 150 -13.37 -14.09 -1.74
N ALA A 151 -13.39 -14.24 -0.43
CA ALA A 151 -12.57 -15.25 0.22
C ALA A 151 -12.93 -16.62 -0.40
N ALA A 152 -11.93 -17.34 -0.90
CA ALA A 152 -12.11 -18.75 -1.18
C ALA A 152 -12.20 -19.46 0.17
N ALA A 153 -13.30 -20.19 0.37
CA ALA A 153 -13.50 -21.06 1.53
C ALA A 153 -12.52 -22.24 1.51
#